data_AF-A0A935VIR1-F1
#
_entry.id   AF-A0A935VIR1-F1
#
_cell.length_a   1.000
_cell.length_b   1.000
_cell.length_c   1.000
_cell.angle_alpha   90.00
_cell.angle_beta   90.00
_cell.angle_gamma   90.00
#
_symmetry.space_group_name_H-M   'P 1'
#
loop_
_entity.id
_entity.type
_entity.pdbx_description
1 polymer ?
#
loop_
_entity_poly.entity_id
_entity_poly.type
_entity_poly.pdbx_seq_one_letter_code
_entity_poly.pdbx_strand_id
1 'polypeptide(L)' 'MKFNYCCPKCQNSEIAIIEGGAFKGNIYNTLSFGLSTVYLTRYVCTNCGYTENYVDDPKDLQKIKEKDIRPGNTSEFV' A
#
# COMPACT_ATOMS: atom_id res chain seq x y z
N MET A 1 3.85 1.09 -11.19
CA MET A 1 5.24 0.74 -10.86
C MET A 1 5.43 -0.76 -10.62
N LYS A 2 4.56 -1.48 -9.90
CA LYS A 2 4.71 -2.94 -9.71
C LYS A 2 4.77 -3.76 -11.01
N PHE A 3 3.91 -3.45 -11.98
CA PHE A 3 3.77 -4.26 -13.20
C PHE A 3 4.71 -3.87 -14.35
N ASN A 4 5.04 -2.59 -14.47
CA ASN A 4 5.78 -2.05 -15.61
C ASN A 4 7.06 -1.28 -15.22
N TYR A 5 7.42 -1.25 -13.93
CA TYR A 5 8.58 -0.54 -13.39
C TYR A 5 8.68 0.93 -13.82
N CYS A 6 7.54 1.56 -14.09
CA CYS A 6 7.47 2.93 -14.59
C CYS A 6 6.52 3.76 -13.71
N CYS A 7 6.94 4.98 -13.40
CA CYS A 7 6.16 5.93 -12.62
C CYS A 7 4.98 6.46 -13.47
N PRO A 8 3.72 6.29 -13.02
CA PRO A 8 2.56 6.76 -13.79
C PRO A 8 2.46 8.30 -13.85
N LYS A 9 3.15 9.01 -12.95
CA LYS A 9 3.12 10.48 -12.86
C LYS A 9 4.15 11.15 -13.78
N CYS A 10 5.37 10.63 -13.84
CA CYS A 10 6.48 11.28 -14.56
C CYS A 10 7.21 10.37 -15.56
N GLN A 11 6.75 9.12 -15.72
CA GLN A 11 7.30 8.11 -16.64
C GLN A 11 8.75 7.68 -16.36
N ASN A 12 9.35 8.14 -15.26
CA ASN A 12 10.67 7.67 -14.84
C ASN A 12 10.66 6.18 -14.46
N SER A 13 11.76 5.48 -14.75
CA SER A 13 11.94 4.05 -14.45
C SER A 13 12.88 3.77 -13.27
N GLU A 14 13.51 4.79 -12.68
CA GLU A 14 14.25 4.62 -11.42
C GLU A 14 13.25 4.57 -10.25
N ILE A 15 12.99 3.35 -9.79
CA ILE A 15 12.01 3.04 -8.74
C ILE A 15 12.71 2.34 -7.58
N ALA A 16 12.59 2.90 -6.37
CA ALA A 16 12.99 2.21 -5.14
C ALA A 16 11.84 1.31 -4.65
N ILE A 17 12.17 0.08 -4.21
CA ILE A 17 11.21 -0.89 -3.69
C ILE A 17 11.53 -1.12 -2.21
N ILE A 18 10.55 -0.87 -1.35
CA ILE A 18 10.67 -0.97 0.09
C ILE A 18 9.65 -1.99 0.58
N GLU A 19 10.12 -3.14 1.05
CA GLU A 19 9.26 -4.15 1.66
C GLU A 19 8.82 -3.71 3.06
N GLY A 20 7.62 -4.11 3.46
CA GLY A 20 7.13 -3.93 4.83
C GLY A 20 7.81 -4.94 5.74
N GLY A 21 8.10 -4.54 6.97
CA GLY A 21 8.72 -5.44 7.92
C GLY A 21 8.87 -4.87 9.31
N ALA A 22 9.50 -5.68 10.15
CA ALA A 22 9.88 -5.31 11.51
C ALA A 22 11.39 -5.52 11.67
N PHE A 23 12.11 -4.47 12.07
CA PHE A 23 13.53 -4.53 12.35
C PHE A 23 13.85 -3.91 13.71
N LYS A 24 14.48 -4.67 14.60
CA LYS A 24 14.84 -4.26 15.96
C LYS A 24 13.68 -3.59 16.72
N GLY A 25 12.48 -4.16 16.60
CA GLY A 25 11.27 -3.65 17.26
C GLY A 25 10.57 -2.48 16.56
N ASN A 26 11.14 -1.94 15.47
CA ASN A 26 10.48 -0.91 14.67
C ASN A 26 9.73 -1.54 13.50
N ILE A 27 8.43 -1.30 13.43
CA ILE A 27 7.60 -1.64 12.26
C ILE A 27 7.66 -0.50 11.25
N TYR A 28 7.75 -0.82 9.98
CA TYR A 28 7.77 0.17 8.92
C TYR A 28 7.02 -0.31 7.69
N ASN A 29 6.50 0.67 6.94
CA ASN A 29 5.71 0.47 5.74
C ASN A 29 4.51 -0.45 5.98
N THR A 30 3.64 -0.03 6.90
CA THR A 30 2.46 -0.78 7.34
C THR A 30 1.19 0.06 7.26
N LEU A 31 0.05 -0.62 7.30
CA LEU A 31 -1.24 -0.05 7.68
C LEU A 31 -1.62 -0.58 9.06
N SER A 32 -2.04 0.33 9.94
CA SER A 32 -2.69 -0.04 11.19
C SER A 32 -4.14 -0.45 10.90
N PHE A 33 -4.50 -1.68 11.26
CA PHE A 33 -5.81 -2.24 10.97
C PHE A 33 -6.42 -2.82 12.25
N GLY A 34 -7.03 -1.94 13.08
CA GLY A 34 -7.49 -2.30 14.42
C GLY A 34 -6.34 -2.79 15.30
N LEU A 35 -6.48 -3.99 15.89
CA LEU A 35 -5.44 -4.65 16.68
C LEU A 35 -4.41 -5.42 15.84
N SER A 36 -4.48 -5.31 14.50
CA SER A 36 -3.56 -5.98 13.59
C SER A 36 -2.74 -4.98 12.78
N THR A 37 -1.60 -5.43 12.29
CA THR A 37 -0.72 -4.68 11.39
C THR A 37 -0.68 -5.39 10.06
N VAL A 38 -0.92 -4.64 8.97
CA VAL A 38 -0.80 -5.13 7.59
C VAL A 38 0.48 -4.56 7.00
N TYR A 39 1.34 -5.41 6.46
CA TYR A 39 2.57 -4.98 5.79
C TYR A 39 2.29 -4.60 4.33
N LEU A 40 2.99 -3.58 3.86
CA LEU A 40 2.90 -3.09 2.49
C LEU A 40 4.23 -3.28 1.77
N THR A 41 4.20 -3.60 0.48
CA THR A 41 5.32 -3.29 -0.41
C THR A 41 5.10 -1.90 -1.00
N ARG A 42 6.07 -1.00 -0.84
CA ARG A 42 6.02 0.37 -1.36
C ARG A 42 7.01 0.54 -2.49
N TYR A 43 6.50 0.97 -3.63
CA TYR A 43 7.27 1.43 -4.76
C TYR A 43 7.35 2.96 -4.70
N VAL A 44 8.54 3.54 -4.80
CA VAL A 44 8.79 4.98 -4.72
C VAL A 44 9.52 5.43 -5.98
N CYS A 45 8.95 6.36 -6.73
CA CYS A 45 9.66 7.02 -7.83
C CYS A 45 10.71 7.99 -7.26
N THR A 46 11.98 7.75 -7.56
CA THR A 46 13.09 8.57 -7.04
C THR A 46 13.19 9.95 -7.68
N ASN A 47 12.51 10.16 -8.82
CA ASN A 47 12.49 11.44 -9.52
C ASN A 47 11.39 12.39 -9.01
N CYS A 48 10.13 11.90 -8.89
CA CYS A 48 8.98 12.77 -8.59
C CYS A 48 8.29 12.50 -7.25
N GLY A 49 8.77 11.51 -6.49
CA GLY A 49 8.24 11.14 -5.18
C GLY A 49 6.90 10.41 -5.19
N TYR A 50 6.33 10.11 -6.36
CA TYR A 50 5.09 9.31 -6.43
C TYR A 50 5.31 7.93 -5.79
N THR A 51 4.38 7.51 -4.94
CA THR A 51 4.41 6.21 -4.27
C THR A 51 3.22 5.36 -4.63
N GLU A 52 3.45 4.05 -4.77
CA GLU A 52 2.42 3.04 -4.96
C GLU A 52 2.62 1.96 -3.89
N ASN A 53 1.56 1.62 -3.14
CA ASN A 53 1.64 0.65 -2.06
C ASN A 53 0.77 -0.56 -2.38
N TYR A 54 1.23 -1.76 -2.01
CA TYR A 54 0.53 -3.03 -2.23
C TYR A 54 0.44 -3.82 -0.93
N VAL A 55 -0.74 -4.37 -0.65
CA VAL A 55 -0.93 -5.45 0.31
C VAL A 55 -0.73 -6.75 -0.45
N ASP A 56 0.37 -7.46 -0.18
CA ASP A 56 0.73 -8.66 -0.94
C ASP A 56 0.15 -9.96 -0.35
N ASP A 57 -0.17 -9.99 0.95
CA ASP A 57 -0.78 -11.16 1.60
C ASP A 57 -2.29 -11.22 1.33
N PRO A 58 -2.82 -12.26 0.65
CA PRO A 58 -4.25 -12.44 0.44
C PRO A 58 -5.09 -12.47 1.72
N LYS A 59 -4.52 -12.93 2.85
CA LYS A 59 -5.22 -12.94 4.14
C LYS A 59 -5.43 -11.53 4.67
N ASP A 60 -4.48 -10.63 4.46
CA ASP A 60 -4.64 -9.24 4.87
C ASP A 60 -5.63 -8.50 3.95
N LEU A 61 -5.63 -8.81 2.65
CA LEU A 61 -6.68 -8.35 1.74
C LEU A 61 -8.07 -8.82 2.18
N GLN A 62 -8.20 -10.07 2.63
CA GLN A 62 -9.45 -10.59 3.17
C GLN A 62 -9.88 -9.84 4.44
N LYS A 63 -8.97 -9.62 5.39
CA LYS A 63 -9.25 -8.83 6.61
C LYS A 63 -9.77 -7.44 6.27
N ILE A 64 -9.12 -6.74 5.34
CA ILE A 64 -9.53 -5.41 4.86
C ILE A 64 -10.93 -5.48 4.27
N LYS A 65 -11.18 -6.46 3.41
CA LYS A 65 -12.49 -6.69 2.81
C LYS A 65 -13.59 -6.89 3.86
N GLU A 66 -13.32 -7.61 4.93
CA GLU A 66 -14.31 -7.90 5.97
C GLU A 66 -14.68 -6.68 6.84
N LYS A 67 -13.79 -5.70 7.03
CA LYS A 67 -14.09 -4.52 7.87
C LYS A 67 -14.39 -3.23 7.11
N ASP A 68 -13.71 -2.99 5.99
CA ASP A 68 -13.66 -1.68 5.35
C ASP A 68 -14.25 -1.65 3.92
N ILE A 69 -15.12 -2.62 3.56
CA ILE A 69 -15.96 -2.43 2.38
C ILE A 69 -17.00 -1.35 2.69
N ARG A 70 -16.84 -0.19 2.05
CA ARG A 70 -17.98 0.69 1.77
C ARG A 70 -18.65 0.17 0.49
N PRO A 71 -19.92 -0.26 0.53
CA PRO A 71 -20.62 -0.60 -0.70
C PRO A 71 -20.65 0.63 -1.61
N GLY A 72 -20.22 0.45 -2.86
CA GLY A 72 -20.21 1.50 -3.89
C GLY A 72 -21.63 1.88 -4.33
N ASN A 73 -22.36 2.55 -3.42
CA ASN A 73 -23.53 3.41 -3.61
C ASN A 73 -24.29 3.47 -2.29
N THR A 74 -23.91 4.40 -1.42
CA THR A 74 -24.89 5.16 -0.64
C THR A 74 -24.52 6.61 -0.83
N SER A 75 -25.32 7.32 -1.63
CA SER A 75 -25.53 8.75 -1.42
C SER A 75 -25.87 8.94 0.05
N GLU A 76 -25.43 10.07 0.63
CA GLU A 76 -25.41 10.40 2.06
C GLU A 76 -24.10 10.05 2.72
N PHE A 77 -23.19 11.03 2.78
CA PHE A 77 -23.00 11.77 4.02
C PHE A 77 -22.78 13.26 3.67
N VAL A 78 -23.52 14.09 4.41
CA VAL A 78 -23.59 15.56 4.40
C VAL A 78 -22.24 16.19 4.69
#